data_AF-A0A6P4IHI0-F1
#
_entry.id   AF-A0A6P4IHI0-F1
#
_cell.length_a   1.000
_cell.length_b   1.000
_cell.length_c   1.000
_cell.angle_alpha   90.00
_cell.angle_beta   90.00
_cell.angle_gamma   90.00
#
_symmetry.space_group_name_H-M   'P 1'
#
loop_
_entity.id
_entity.type
_entity.pdbx_description
1 polymer ?
#
loop_
_entity_poly.entity_id
_entity_poly.type
_entity_poly.pdbx_seq_one_letter_code
_entity_poly.pdbx_strand_id
1 'polypeptide(L)'
;MENVKPTVTYHLFLYRSELARRNARQLRLSRTKIEITDELISKTVRNLKTCSMDDLKAVNRELLFKRKLRHNVSKLKKEAKRQAAEQRQD
;
A
#
# COMPACT_ATOMS: atom_id res chain seq x y z
N MET A 1 16.30 -14.13 -27.27
CA MET A 1 15.98 -14.46 -25.86
C MET A 1 15.77 -13.15 -25.12
N GLU A 2 14.53 -12.89 -24.67
CA GLU A 2 14.23 -11.68 -23.90
C GLU A 2 14.93 -11.78 -22.54
N ASN A 3 15.80 -10.81 -22.22
CA ASN A 3 16.54 -10.79 -20.97
C ASN A 3 15.61 -10.34 -19.83
N VAL A 4 14.85 -11.29 -19.27
CA VAL A 4 13.90 -11.01 -18.19
C VAL A 4 14.68 -10.52 -16.97
N LYS A 5 14.52 -9.23 -16.66
CA LYS A 5 15.13 -8.65 -15.46
C LYS A 5 14.57 -9.33 -14.21
N PRO A 6 15.42 -9.71 -13.23
CA PRO A 6 14.95 -10.36 -12.02
C PRO A 6 14.00 -9.44 -11.23
N THR A 7 13.01 -10.02 -10.56
CA THR A 7 11.97 -9.27 -9.82
C THR A 7 12.42 -8.92 -8.39
N VAL A 8 11.75 -7.96 -7.75
CA VAL A 8 12.00 -7.59 -6.33
C VAL A 8 11.95 -8.83 -5.44
N THR A 9 10.99 -9.74 -5.71
CA THR A 9 10.82 -10.99 -4.96
C THR A 9 12.08 -11.86 -5.04
N TYR A 10 12.70 -11.94 -6.22
CA TYR A 10 13.93 -12.71 -6.40
C TYR A 10 15.13 -12.05 -5.70
N HIS A 11 15.28 -10.73 -5.81
CA HIS A 11 16.34 -10.01 -5.08
C HIS A 11 16.17 -10.11 -3.56
N LEU A 12 14.93 -10.06 -3.05
CA LEU A 12 14.64 -10.28 -1.63
C LEU A 12 14.99 -11.70 -1.17
N PHE A 13 14.73 -12.70 -2.02
CA PHE A 13 15.16 -14.06 -1.76
C PHE A 13 16.69 -14.13 -1.63
N LEU A 14 17.44 -13.62 -2.60
CA LEU A 14 18.91 -13.61 -2.57
C LEU A 14 19.46 -12.87 -1.35
N TYR A 15 18.85 -11.73 -0.99
CA TYR A 15 19.23 -10.95 0.18
C TYR A 15 19.03 -11.75 1.48
N ARG A 16 17.88 -12.40 1.64
CA ARG A 16 17.58 -13.26 2.80
C ARG A 16 18.52 -14.47 2.86
N SER A 17 18.78 -15.11 1.73
CA SER A 17 19.75 -16.21 1.64
C SER A 17 21.16 -15.78 2.01
N GLU A 18 21.54 -14.53 1.74
CA GLU A 18 22.85 -14.00 2.13
C GLU A 18 22.95 -13.70 3.62
N LEU A 19 21.89 -13.14 4.21
CA LEU A 19 21.81 -12.89 5.65
C LEU A 19 21.84 -14.19 6.46
N ALA A 20 21.31 -15.28 5.92
CA ALA A 20 21.33 -16.59 6.59
C ALA A 20 22.72 -17.26 6.64
N ARG A 21 23.74 -16.69 5.95
CA ARG A 21 25.11 -17.26 5.96
C ARG A 21 25.85 -16.86 7.23
N ARG A 22 26.64 -17.79 7.77
CA ARG A 22 27.51 -17.56 8.95
C ARG A 22 28.49 -16.39 8.77
N ASN A 23 28.95 -16.16 7.54
CA ASN A 23 29.79 -15.02 7.14
C ASN A 23 29.14 -14.27 5.97
N ALA A 24 28.11 -13.49 6.26
CA ALA A 24 27.42 -12.70 5.25
C ALA A 24 28.38 -11.68 4.61
N ARG A 25 28.44 -11.67 3.28
CA ARG A 25 29.29 -10.75 2.53
C ARG A 25 28.60 -9.40 2.41
N GLN A 26 29.09 -8.42 3.16
CA GLN A 26 28.53 -7.06 3.19
C GLN A 26 28.43 -6.44 1.79
N LEU A 27 29.42 -6.63 0.93
CA LEU A 27 29.37 -6.15 -0.45
C LEU A 27 28.19 -6.76 -1.24
N ARG A 28 27.92 -8.05 -1.05
CA ARG A 28 26.80 -8.74 -1.71
C ARG A 28 25.46 -8.25 -1.19
N LEU A 29 25.34 -8.07 0.12
CA LEU A 29 24.15 -7.47 0.74
C LEU A 29 23.89 -6.05 0.22
N SER A 30 24.91 -5.21 0.16
CA SER A 30 24.80 -3.83 -0.33
C SER A 30 24.38 -3.77 -1.80
N ARG A 31 24.97 -4.63 -2.66
CA ARG A 31 24.56 -4.73 -4.07
C ARG A 31 23.09 -5.16 -4.20
N THR A 32 22.67 -6.20 -3.49
CA THR A 32 21.27 -6.65 -3.57
C THR A 32 20.30 -5.61 -2.99
N LYS A 33 20.69 -4.84 -1.96
CA LYS A 33 19.91 -3.69 -1.48
C LYS A 33 19.73 -2.62 -2.56
N ILE A 34 20.79 -2.29 -3.31
CA ILE A 34 20.72 -1.34 -4.42
C ILE A 34 19.73 -1.86 -5.48
N GLU A 35 19.87 -3.10 -5.90
CA GLU A 35 18.98 -3.71 -6.92
C GLU A 35 17.51 -3.70 -6.49
N ILE A 36 17.22 -4.03 -5.22
CA ILE A 36 15.86 -3.94 -4.66
C ILE A 36 15.35 -2.50 -4.70
N THR A 37 16.18 -1.55 -4.26
CA THR A 37 15.79 -0.15 -4.12
C THR A 37 15.53 0.48 -5.49
N ASP A 38 16.40 0.22 -6.47
CA ASP A 38 16.26 0.72 -7.84
C ASP A 38 14.98 0.20 -8.50
N GLU A 39 14.64 -1.08 -8.31
CA GLU A 39 13.41 -1.64 -8.87
C GLU A 39 12.16 -1.03 -8.20
N LEU A 40 12.18 -0.82 -6.89
CA LEU A 40 11.08 -0.18 -6.15
C LEU A 40 10.90 1.30 -6.52
N ILE A 41 12.00 2.05 -6.66
CA ILE A 41 11.97 3.43 -7.17
C ILE A 41 11.40 3.43 -8.59
N SER A 42 11.88 2.55 -9.46
CA SER A 42 11.42 2.47 -10.85
C SER A 42 9.93 2.13 -10.94
N LYS A 43 9.42 1.23 -10.08
CA LYS A 43 7.97 0.93 -9.98
C LYS A 43 7.19 2.15 -9.51
N THR A 44 7.66 2.81 -8.46
CA THR A 44 7.02 4.02 -7.92
C THR A 44 6.97 5.14 -8.96
N VAL A 45 8.09 5.40 -9.64
CA VAL A 45 8.17 6.42 -10.71
C VAL A 45 7.26 6.07 -11.88
N ARG A 46 7.19 4.80 -12.31
CA ARG A 46 6.23 4.38 -13.34
C ARG A 46 4.79 4.63 -12.90
N ASN A 47 4.44 4.24 -11.67
CA ASN A 47 3.11 4.45 -11.12
C ASN A 47 2.75 5.95 -11.01
N LEU A 48 3.73 6.80 -10.67
CA LEU A 48 3.57 8.25 -10.68
C LEU A 48 3.40 8.81 -12.10
N LYS A 49 4.16 8.32 -13.08
CA LYS A 49 4.02 8.71 -14.49
C LYS A 49 2.69 8.26 -15.10
N THR A 50 2.15 7.12 -14.67
CA THR A 50 0.83 6.63 -15.08
C THR A 50 -0.32 7.29 -14.33
N CYS A 51 -0.05 8.01 -13.24
CA CYS A 51 -1.06 8.74 -12.49
C CYS A 51 -1.38 10.04 -13.23
N SER A 52 -2.47 10.05 -13.98
CA SER A 52 -2.96 11.28 -14.61
C SER A 52 -3.60 12.19 -13.55
N MET A 53 -3.73 13.47 -13.88
CA MET A 53 -4.49 14.40 -13.04
C MET A 53 -5.95 13.97 -12.85
N ASP A 54 -6.51 13.22 -13.80
CA ASP A 54 -7.89 12.75 -13.72
C ASP A 54 -8.02 11.52 -12.79
N ASP A 55 -7.01 10.65 -12.74
CA ASP A 55 -6.91 9.58 -11.75
C ASP A 55 -6.83 10.16 -10.34
N LEU A 56 -6.00 11.20 -10.15
CA LEU A 56 -5.88 11.87 -8.86
C LEU A 56 -7.20 12.54 -8.43
N LYS A 57 -7.91 13.19 -9.37
CA LYS A 57 -9.24 13.75 -9.11
C LYS A 57 -10.26 12.64 -8.77
N ALA A 58 -10.21 11.50 -9.44
CA ALA A 58 -11.08 10.36 -9.15
C ALA A 58 -10.86 9.83 -7.74
N VAL A 59 -9.61 9.58 -7.36
CA VAL A 59 -9.23 9.17 -6.00
C VAL A 59 -9.68 10.20 -4.96
N ASN A 60 -9.52 11.50 -5.23
CA ASN A 60 -9.96 12.54 -4.31
C ASN A 60 -11.50 12.53 -4.14
N ARG A 61 -12.27 12.37 -5.22
CA ARG A 61 -13.74 12.24 -5.15
C ARG A 61 -14.16 11.03 -4.32
N GLU A 62 -13.53 9.88 -4.56
CA GLU A 62 -13.80 8.65 -3.80
C GLU A 62 -13.46 8.80 -2.31
N LEU A 63 -12.34 9.44 -1.99
CA LEU A 63 -11.92 9.68 -0.62
C LEU A 63 -12.90 10.59 0.13
N LEU A 64 -13.34 11.68 -0.50
CA LEU A 64 -14.36 12.58 0.03
C LEU A 64 -15.69 11.86 0.24
N PHE A 65 -16.11 11.05 -0.74
CA PHE A 65 -17.33 10.25 -0.64
C PHE A 65 -17.26 9.24 0.51
N LYS A 66 -16.14 8.51 0.65
CA LYS A 66 -15.90 7.59 1.77
C LYS A 66 -15.97 8.30 3.12
N ARG A 67 -15.41 9.51 3.24
CA ARG A 67 -15.51 10.32 4.47
C ARG A 67 -16.96 10.70 4.78
N LYS A 68 -17.72 11.14 3.77
CA LYS A 68 -19.15 11.46 3.90
C LYS A 68 -19.97 10.23 4.33
N LEU A 69 -19.73 9.08 3.69
CA LEU A 69 -20.38 7.83 4.06
C LEU A 69 -20.10 7.43 5.51
N ARG A 70 -18.85 7.49 5.95
CA ARG A 70 -18.48 7.19 7.35
C ARG A 70 -19.22 8.09 8.34
N HIS A 71 -19.35 9.38 8.02
CA HIS A 71 -20.11 10.31 8.84
C HIS A 71 -21.59 9.93 8.91
N ASN A 72 -22.22 9.65 7.77
CA ASN A 72 -23.62 9.24 7.70
C ASN A 72 -23.89 7.95 8.47
N VAL A 73 -23.04 6.94 8.31
CA VAL A 73 -23.15 5.68 9.07
C VAL A 73 -23.05 5.93 10.57
N SER A 74 -22.12 6.78 11.01
CA SER A 74 -21.99 7.15 12.42
C SER A 74 -23.25 7.85 12.95
N LYS A 75 -23.82 8.77 12.16
CA LYS A 75 -25.07 9.46 12.50
C LYS A 75 -26.24 8.48 12.64
N LEU A 76 -26.45 7.61 11.65
CA LEU A 76 -27.50 6.60 11.66
C LEU A 76 -27.37 5.64 12.86
N LYS A 77 -26.14 5.21 13.19
CA LYS A 77 -25.90 4.39 14.38
C LYS A 77 -26.31 5.09 15.68
N LYS A 78 -26.05 6.39 15.80
CA LYS A 78 -26.47 7.19 16.97
C LYS A 78 -27.98 7.33 17.04
N GLU A 79 -28.64 7.55 15.90
CA GLU A 79 -30.10 7.65 15.80
C GLU A 79 -30.79 6.34 16.20
N ALA A 80 -30.35 5.21 15.63
CA ALA A 80 -30.86 3.90 15.98
C ALA A 80 -30.69 3.60 17.49
N LYS A 81 -29.56 4.00 18.09
CA LYS A 81 -29.34 3.84 19.54
C LYS A 81 -30.30 4.69 20.39
N ARG A 82 -30.64 5.91 19.95
CA ARG A 82 -31.62 6.77 20.67
C ARG A 82 -33.02 6.18 20.60
N GLN A 83 -33.46 5.77 19.40
CA GLN A 83 -34.77 5.14 19.21
C GLN A 83 -34.92 3.88 20.07
N ALA A 84 -33.89 3.05 20.15
CA ALA A 84 -33.90 1.86 21.01
C ALA A 84 -33.89 2.17 22.52
N ALA A 85 -33.47 3.36 22.92
CA ALA A 85 -33.51 3.79 24.31
C ALA A 85 -34.88 4.39 24.69
N GLU A 86 -35.48 5.14 23.78
CA GLU A 86 -36.84 5.71 23.92
C GLU A 86 -37.89 4.59 24.01
N GLN A 87 -37.80 3.55 23.16
CA GLN A 87 -38.70 2.37 23.20
C GLN A 87 -38.61 1.51 24.47
N ARG A 88 -37.65 1.76 25.37
CA ARG A 88 -37.51 1.04 26.65
C ARG A 88 -38.09 1.83 27.84
N GLN A 89 -38.52 3.07 27.61
CA GLN A 89 -39.06 3.95 28.64
C GLN A 89 -40.60 4.08 28.57
N ASP A 90 -41.21 3.58 27.50
CA ASP A 90 -42.65 3.30 27.38
C ASP A 90 -42.96 1.86 27.80
#